data_AF-A0A8T2AKH5-F1
#
_entry.id   AF-A0A8T2AKH5-F1
#
_cell.length_a   1.000
_cell.length_b   1.000
_cell.length_c   1.000
_cell.angle_alpha   90.00
_cell.angle_beta   90.00
_cell.angle_gamma   90.00
#
_symmetry.space_group_name_H-M   'P 1'
#
loop_
_entity.id
_entity.type
_entity.pdbx_description
1 polymer ?
#
loop_
_entity_poly.entity_id
_entity_poly.type
_entity_poly.pdbx_seq_one_letter_code
_entity_poly.pdbx_strand_id
1 'polypeptide(L)'
;MDPSKFSFDIEAYKRQSQIEEKYIVNRFRERQNKIEEEYAPHSKRKYFKRDHIALEGINKEWNEFKQFKEQEFERLGKITLRQEETNLLMKEKTEAKKMKMFMKLSAKEHLNDESKELLEKLNHDLFGN
;
A
#
# COMPACT_ATOMS: atom_id res chain seq x y z
N MET A 1 13.10 3.95 -17.99
CA MET A 1 12.61 4.48 -16.71
C MET A 1 12.86 3.41 -15.66
N ASP A 2 13.51 3.75 -14.55
CA ASP A 2 13.68 2.82 -13.42
C ASP A 2 12.39 2.78 -12.60
N PRO A 3 11.67 1.64 -12.53
CA PRO A 3 10.44 1.52 -11.75
C PRO A 3 10.64 1.76 -10.25
N SER A 4 11.88 1.59 -9.73
CA SER A 4 12.20 1.83 -8.31
C SER A 4 12.12 3.32 -7.93
N LYS A 5 12.19 4.21 -8.91
CA LYS A 5 12.24 5.67 -8.71
C LYS A 5 10.88 6.30 -8.37
N PHE A 6 9.80 5.53 -8.51
CA PHE A 6 8.43 5.93 -8.17
C PHE A 6 7.78 4.88 -7.27
N SER A 7 8.40 4.58 -6.13
CA SER A 7 7.74 3.79 -5.10
C SER A 7 6.59 4.61 -4.50
N PHE A 8 5.36 4.16 -4.70
CA PHE A 8 4.20 4.74 -4.01
C PHE A 8 4.39 4.56 -2.50
N ASP A 9 4.53 5.66 -1.77
CA ASP A 9 4.64 5.64 -0.31
C ASP A 9 3.26 5.41 0.31
N ILE A 10 2.95 4.13 0.52
CA ILE A 10 1.68 3.71 1.09
C ILE A 10 1.47 4.25 2.51
N GLU A 11 2.54 4.48 3.27
CA GLU A 11 2.45 5.01 4.63
C GLU A 11 2.13 6.51 4.63
N ALA A 12 2.76 7.28 3.72
CA ALA A 12 2.38 8.67 3.51
C ALA A 12 0.92 8.81 3.05
N TYR A 13 0.47 7.95 2.14
CA TYR A 13 -0.92 7.93 1.68
C TYR A 13 -1.90 7.60 2.83
N LYS A 14 -1.60 6.58 3.65
CA LYS A 14 -2.43 6.24 4.82
C LYS A 14 -2.56 7.42 5.78
N ARG A 15 -1.47 8.13 6.07
CA ARG A 15 -1.47 9.31 6.95
C ARG A 15 -2.35 10.43 6.38
N GLN A 16 -2.25 10.69 5.08
CA GLN A 16 -3.09 11.69 4.44
C GLN A 16 -4.58 11.28 4.45
N SER A 17 -4.88 10.01 4.16
CA SER A 17 -6.24 9.47 4.23
C SER A 17 -6.86 9.61 5.61
N GLN A 18 -6.09 9.39 6.68
CA GLN A 18 -6.57 9.56 8.07
C GLN A 18 -6.97 11.01 8.37
N ILE A 19 -6.22 11.99 7.86
CA ILE A 19 -6.53 13.42 8.03
C ILE A 19 -7.81 13.77 7.28
N GLU A 20 -7.93 13.33 6.03
CA GLU A 20 -9.13 13.55 5.20
C GLU A 20 -10.37 12.86 5.80
N GLU A 21 -10.23 11.64 6.31
CA GLU A 21 -11.30 10.91 6.99
C GLU A 21 -11.78 11.65 8.24
N LYS A 22 -10.87 12.21 9.05
CA LYS A 22 -11.25 13.02 10.21
C LYS A 22 -12.08 14.25 9.81
N TYR A 23 -11.69 14.92 8.72
CA TYR A 23 -12.45 16.05 8.18
C TYR A 23 -13.84 15.61 7.69
N ILE A 24 -13.92 14.49 6.98
CA ILE A 24 -15.17 13.92 6.48
C ILE A 24 -16.10 13.53 7.63
N VAL A 25 -15.59 12.81 8.64
CA VAL A 25 -16.32 12.42 9.86
C VAL A 25 -16.90 13.64 10.57
N ASN A 26 -16.11 14.70 10.72
CA ASN A 26 -16.56 15.94 11.33
C ASN A 26 -17.72 16.57 10.53
N ARG A 27 -17.62 16.61 9.19
CA ARG A 27 -18.70 17.09 8.32
C ARG A 27 -19.98 16.25 8.46
N PHE A 28 -19.87 14.93 8.55
CA PHE A 28 -21.03 14.06 8.79
C PHE A 28 -21.69 14.34 10.13
N ARG A 29 -20.90 14.50 11.20
CA ARG A 29 -21.39 14.84 12.53
C ARG A 29 -22.09 16.20 12.54
N GLU A 30 -21.50 17.21 11.89
CA GLU A 30 -22.14 18.53 11.76
C GLU A 30 -23.48 18.46 11.03
N ARG A 31 -23.59 17.64 9.96
CA ARG A 31 -24.87 17.44 9.26
C ARG A 31 -25.92 16.77 10.14
N GLN A 32 -25.54 15.76 10.93
CA GLN A 32 -26.45 15.11 11.88
C GLN A 32 -26.91 16.08 12.98
N ASN A 33 -25.97 16.79 13.59
CA ASN A 33 -26.28 17.77 14.64
C ASN A 33 -27.21 18.87 14.13
N LYS A 34 -27.05 19.35 12.89
CA LYS A 34 -27.96 20.35 12.31
C LYS A 34 -29.39 19.85 12.17
N ILE A 35 -29.57 18.60 11.75
CA ILE A 35 -30.91 17.99 11.65
C ILE A 35 -31.53 17.83 13.05
N GLU A 36 -30.72 17.50 14.04
CA GLU A 36 -31.15 17.37 15.43
C GLU A 36 -31.47 18.73 16.08
N GLU A 37 -30.68 19.78 15.79
CA GLU A 37 -30.79 21.13 16.35
C GLU A 37 -31.88 22.00 15.67
N GLU A 38 -32.04 21.91 14.34
CA GLU A 38 -33.13 22.62 13.62
C GLU A 38 -34.53 22.21 14.09
N TYR A 39 -34.65 21.08 14.79
CA TYR A 39 -35.93 20.47 15.14
C TYR A 39 -36.06 20.13 16.64
N ALA A 40 -35.83 21.12 17.49
CA ALA A 40 -36.41 21.13 18.84
C ALA A 40 -37.96 21.17 18.78
N PRO A 41 -38.70 20.56 19.74
CA PRO A 41 -40.02 19.98 19.50
C PRO A 41 -41.13 21.04 19.39
N HIS A 42 -41.54 21.42 18.17
CA HIS A 42 -42.70 22.30 17.97
C HIS A 42 -43.83 21.79 17.04
N SER A 43 -43.78 20.59 16.45
CA SER A 43 -44.89 20.13 15.58
C SER A 43 -44.95 18.61 15.37
N LYS A 44 -45.85 17.91 16.09
CA LYS A 44 -45.79 16.45 16.35
C LYS A 44 -46.55 15.49 15.40
N ARG A 45 -46.88 15.79 14.13
CA ARG A 45 -47.69 14.79 13.36
C ARG A 45 -47.45 14.56 11.88
N LYS A 46 -46.76 15.44 11.14
CA LYS A 46 -46.46 15.22 9.71
C LYS A 46 -44.95 15.09 9.39
N TYR A 47 -44.07 15.38 10.36
CA TYR A 47 -42.66 15.63 10.12
C TYR A 47 -41.73 14.42 10.37
N PHE A 48 -42.12 13.48 11.24
CA PHE A 48 -41.34 12.29 11.60
C PHE A 48 -40.85 11.42 10.43
N LYS A 49 -41.57 11.41 9.29
CA LYS A 49 -41.20 10.60 8.13
C LYS A 49 -40.06 11.20 7.30
N ARG A 50 -39.96 12.53 7.19
CA ARG A 50 -38.94 13.18 6.35
C ARG A 50 -37.56 13.13 7.01
N ASP A 51 -37.51 13.30 8.32
CA ASP A 51 -36.26 13.33 9.08
C ASP A 51 -35.66 11.94 9.21
N HIS A 52 -36.51 10.91 9.35
CA HIS A 52 -36.10 9.51 9.24
C HIS A 52 -35.44 9.23 7.88
N ILE A 53 -36.05 9.70 6.79
CA ILE A 53 -35.50 9.55 5.43
C ILE A 53 -34.18 10.31 5.28
N ALA A 54 -34.04 11.50 5.88
CA ALA A 54 -32.80 12.28 5.84
C ALA A 54 -31.66 11.63 6.65
N LEU A 55 -31.95 11.12 7.85
CA LEU A 55 -31.00 10.38 8.67
C LEU A 55 -30.61 9.04 8.02
N GLU A 56 -31.57 8.32 7.43
CA GLU A 56 -31.30 7.11 6.64
C GLU A 56 -30.40 7.42 5.45
N GLY A 57 -30.64 8.53 4.75
CA GLY A 57 -29.79 9.00 3.66
C GLY A 57 -28.35 9.25 4.11
N ILE A 58 -28.16 9.97 5.21
CA ILE A 58 -26.83 10.24 5.78
C ILE A 58 -26.13 8.95 6.23
N ASN A 59 -26.86 8.03 6.85
CA ASN A 59 -26.31 6.75 7.31
C ASN A 59 -25.92 5.86 6.11
N LYS A 60 -26.71 5.89 5.03
CA LYS A 60 -26.38 5.18 3.79
C LYS A 60 -25.12 5.74 3.14
N GLU A 61 -25.01 7.07 2.99
CA GLU A 61 -23.80 7.73 2.49
C GLU A 61 -22.55 7.34 3.30
N TRP A 62 -22.68 7.30 4.63
CA TRP A 62 -21.59 6.92 5.52
C TRP A 62 -21.14 5.47 5.32
N ASN A 63 -22.10 4.54 5.19
CA ASN A 63 -21.80 3.13 4.95
C ASN A 63 -21.16 2.91 3.58
N GLU A 64 -21.64 3.59 2.53
CA GLU A 64 -21.04 3.55 1.19
C GLU A 64 -19.60 4.07 1.20
N PHE A 65 -19.35 5.20 1.90
CA PHE A 65 -17.99 5.74 2.06
C PHE A 65 -17.06 4.76 2.76
N LYS A 66 -17.52 4.10 3.83
CA LYS A 66 -16.73 3.12 4.58
C LYS A 66 -16.36 1.91 3.72
N GLN A 67 -17.31 1.37 2.96
CA GLN A 67 -17.08 0.25 2.04
C GLN A 67 -16.08 0.63 0.94
N PHE A 68 -16.23 1.82 0.36
CA PHE A 68 -15.30 2.33 -0.65
C PHE A 68 -13.87 2.42 -0.11
N LYS A 69 -13.69 2.95 1.11
CA LYS A 69 -12.36 3.05 1.75
C LYS A 69 -11.73 1.68 1.97
N GLU A 70 -12.50 0.71 2.45
CA GLU A 70 -12.02 -0.65 2.66
C GLU A 70 -11.53 -1.30 1.36
N GLN A 71 -12.31 -1.16 0.28
CA GLN A 71 -11.92 -1.65 -1.06
C GLN A 71 -10.66 -0.95 -1.60
N GLU A 72 -10.53 0.36 -1.42
CA GLU A 72 -9.34 1.10 -1.83
C GLU A 72 -8.09 0.63 -1.06
N PHE A 73 -8.19 0.41 0.25
CA PHE A 73 -7.08 -0.12 1.04
C PHE A 73 -6.69 -1.53 0.61
N GLU A 74 -7.66 -2.40 0.35
CA GLU A 74 -7.41 -3.74 -0.16
C GLU A 74 -6.68 -3.70 -1.52
N ARG A 75 -7.12 -2.82 -2.43
CA ARG A 75 -6.49 -2.62 -3.73
C ARG A 75 -5.04 -2.14 -3.60
N LEU A 76 -4.78 -1.19 -2.71
CA LEU A 76 -3.43 -0.67 -2.45
C LEU A 76 -2.52 -1.73 -1.82
N GLY A 77 -3.06 -2.58 -0.94
CA GLY A 77 -2.33 -3.73 -0.39
C GLY A 77 -1.85 -4.69 -1.49
N LYS A 78 -2.72 -5.03 -2.44
CA LYS A 78 -2.38 -5.89 -3.59
C LYS A 78 -1.33 -5.28 -4.53
N ILE A 79 -1.29 -3.96 -4.64
CA ILE A 79 -0.27 -3.26 -5.46
C ILE A 79 1.09 -3.30 -4.76
N THR A 80 1.10 -3.01 -3.45
CA THR A 80 2.33 -3.00 -2.65
C THR A 80 2.99 -4.38 -2.63
N LEU A 81 2.21 -5.43 -2.38
CA LEU A 81 2.71 -6.80 -2.36
C LEU A 81 3.34 -7.22 -3.70
N ARG A 82 2.69 -6.91 -4.83
CA ARG A 82 3.27 -7.19 -6.17
C ARG A 82 4.56 -6.40 -6.43
N GLN A 83 4.66 -5.17 -5.92
CA GLN A 83 5.88 -4.39 -6.03
C GLN A 83 7.02 -5.01 -5.23
N GLU A 84 6.74 -5.53 -4.03
CA GLU A 84 7.73 -6.23 -3.22
C GLU A 84 8.18 -7.55 -3.88
N GLU A 85 7.25 -8.35 -4.37
CA GLU A 85 7.55 -9.60 -5.11
C GLU A 85 8.44 -9.35 -6.33
N THR A 86 8.12 -8.34 -7.13
CA THR A 86 8.92 -8.00 -8.32
C THR A 86 10.32 -7.51 -7.95
N ASN A 87 10.46 -6.77 -6.85
CA ASN A 87 11.75 -6.34 -6.33
C ASN A 87 12.59 -7.53 -5.84
N LEU A 88 11.97 -8.49 -5.12
CA LEU A 88 12.63 -9.72 -4.67
C LEU A 88 13.09 -10.55 -5.87
N LEU A 89 12.21 -10.81 -6.84
CA LEU A 89 12.54 -11.58 -8.04
C LEU A 89 13.70 -10.95 -8.83
N MET A 90 13.77 -9.62 -8.91
CA MET A 90 14.88 -8.92 -9.57
C MET A 90 16.21 -9.09 -8.83
N LYS A 91 16.21 -9.12 -7.49
CA LYS A 91 17.39 -9.42 -6.68
C LYS A 91 17.84 -10.86 -6.88
N GLU A 92 16.93 -11.83 -6.75
CA GLU A 92 17.22 -13.25 -6.95
C GLU A 92 17.76 -13.53 -8.35
N LYS A 93 17.16 -12.94 -9.39
CA LYS A 93 17.64 -13.04 -10.77
C LYS A 93 19.08 -12.53 -10.92
N THR A 94 19.43 -11.48 -10.19
CA THR A 94 20.77 -10.90 -10.20
C THR A 94 21.77 -11.83 -9.50
N GLU A 95 21.42 -12.35 -8.33
CA GLU A 95 22.23 -13.30 -7.56
C GLU A 95 22.45 -14.60 -8.32
N ALA A 96 21.39 -15.17 -8.91
CA ALA A 96 21.48 -16.36 -9.74
C ALA A 96 22.40 -16.16 -10.95
N LYS A 97 22.38 -14.97 -11.56
CA LYS A 97 23.30 -14.63 -12.67
C LYS A 97 24.74 -14.55 -12.18
N LYS A 98 25.01 -13.95 -11.01
CA LYS A 98 26.35 -13.94 -10.39
C LYS A 98 26.85 -15.36 -10.15
N MET A 99 26.04 -16.20 -9.50
CA MET A 99 26.37 -17.58 -9.17
C MET A 99 26.62 -18.42 -10.43
N LYS A 100 25.77 -18.29 -11.47
CA LYS A 100 25.96 -18.97 -12.75
C LYS A 100 27.27 -18.59 -13.43
N MET A 101 27.67 -17.31 -13.39
CA MET A 101 28.95 -16.87 -13.96
C MET A 101 30.12 -17.39 -13.14
N PHE A 102 30.04 -17.34 -11.81
CA PHE A 102 31.05 -17.87 -10.91
C PHE A 102 31.29 -19.37 -11.13
N MET A 103 30.23 -20.18 -11.17
CA MET A 103 30.32 -21.62 -11.44
C MET A 103 31.00 -21.93 -12.77
N LYS A 104 30.73 -21.13 -13.82
CA LYS A 104 31.38 -21.31 -15.13
C LYS A 104 32.88 -21.03 -15.08
N LEU A 105 33.29 -20.03 -14.29
CA LEU A 105 34.71 -19.69 -14.11
C LEU A 105 35.42 -20.77 -13.27
N SER A 106 34.78 -21.26 -12.21
CA SER A 106 35.34 -22.28 -11.32
C SER A 106 35.39 -23.68 -11.95
N ALA A 107 34.54 -23.98 -12.94
CA ALA A 107 34.49 -25.28 -13.61
C ALA A 107 35.61 -25.51 -14.64
N LYS A 108 36.54 -24.56 -14.82
CA LYS A 108 37.64 -24.70 -15.78
C LYS A 108 38.68 -25.70 -15.23
N GLU A 109 38.86 -26.83 -15.94
CA GLU A 109 39.69 -27.99 -15.51
C GLU A 109 41.17 -27.68 -15.18
N HIS A 110 41.70 -26.54 -15.64
CA HIS A 110 43.10 -26.15 -15.44
C HIS A 110 43.23 -24.67 -15.06
N LEU A 111 42.73 -24.30 -13.88
CA LEU A 111 43.04 -22.99 -13.30
C LEU A 111 44.49 -22.98 -12.79
N ASN A 112 45.29 -22.02 -13.27
CA ASN A 112 46.61 -21.74 -12.69
C ASN A 112 46.45 -21.07 -11.31
N ASP A 113 47.53 -20.99 -10.53
CA ASP A 113 47.44 -20.52 -9.15
C ASP A 113 47.03 -19.05 -9.04
N GLU A 114 47.44 -18.21 -9.99
CA GLU A 114 46.98 -16.81 -10.11
C GLU A 114 45.45 -16.73 -10.36
N SER A 115 44.91 -17.58 -11.23
CA SER A 115 43.47 -17.61 -11.49
C SER A 115 42.67 -18.12 -10.28
N LYS A 116 43.24 -19.01 -9.48
CA LYS A 116 42.61 -19.47 -8.23
C LYS A 116 42.53 -18.34 -7.21
N GLU A 117 43.62 -17.58 -7.03
CA GLU A 117 43.65 -16.42 -6.12
C GLU A 117 42.65 -15.34 -6.56
N LEU A 118 42.58 -15.06 -7.88
CA LEU A 118 41.58 -14.14 -8.43
C LEU A 118 40.15 -14.63 -8.24
N LEU A 119 39.90 -15.94 -8.35
CA LEU A 119 38.58 -16.53 -8.13
C LEU A 119 38.16 -16.44 -6.65
N GLU A 120 39.09 -16.63 -5.72
CA GLU A 120 38.83 -16.43 -4.28
C GLU A 120 38.49 -14.97 -3.96
N LYS A 121 39.27 -14.00 -4.47
CA LYS A 121 38.96 -12.57 -4.33
C LYS A 121 37.59 -12.23 -4.91
N LEU A 122 37.27 -12.76 -6.09
CA LEU A 122 35.98 -12.58 -6.72
C LEU A 122 34.82 -13.18 -5.91
N ASN A 123 35.04 -14.31 -5.22
CA ASN A 123 34.04 -14.91 -4.32
C ASN A 123 33.74 -13.98 -3.14
N HIS A 124 34.78 -13.46 -2.50
CA HIS A 124 34.66 -12.46 -1.43
C HIS A 124 33.93 -11.20 -1.91
N ASP A 125 34.28 -10.65 -3.07
CA ASP A 125 33.66 -9.44 -3.60
C ASP A 125 32.20 -9.64 -4.05
N LEU A 126 31.85 -10.79 -4.62
CA LEU A 126 30.51 -11.05 -5.15
C LEU A 126 29.50 -11.45 -4.08
N PHE A 127 29.95 -12.19 -3.06
CA PHE A 127 29.09 -12.85 -2.07
C PHE A 127 29.41 -12.47 -0.61
N GLY A 128 30.53 -11.80 -0.32
CA GLY A 128 30.89 -11.37 1.03
C GLY A 128 31.25 -12.49 2.00
N ASN A 129 31.56 -13.69 1.47
CA ASN A 129 32.07 -14.82 2.26
C ASN A 129 33.52 -14.61 2.69
#